data_AF-A0A6J8A527-F1
#
_entry.id   AF-A0A6J8A527-F1
#
_cell.length_a   1.000
_cell.length_b   1.000
_cell.length_c   1.000
_cell.angle_alpha   90.00
_cell.angle_beta   90.00
_cell.angle_gamma   90.00
#
_symmetry.space_group_name_H-M   'P 1'
#
loop_
_entity.id
_entity.type
_entity.pdbx_description
1 polymer ?
#
loop_
_entity_poly.entity_id
_entity_poly.type
_entity_poly.pdbx_seq_one_letter_code
_entity_poly.pdbx_strand_id
1 'polypeptide(L)'
;MEQSPSSKHLRRLASNLEIKDCRELLIRLGLDTKVLNDVQEKFAPSAYHENDFKYTAMLRWEESVTNSSFKIIHDAFAEIDKHLLCEVFRDVNVDDVLERFSIPADRANKIPSNTILQELSNHVGNSGKQLGIELGLESAKIEEIQNDHSYKLLHQNKEILRVWSQTKFPKPTVKELIKALQRIGKIGCLRKISF
;
A
#
# COMPACT_ATOMS: atom_id res chain seq x y z
N MET A 1 -3.65 18.69 10.53
CA MET A 1 -2.93 17.41 10.32
C MET A 1 -1.46 17.72 10.19
N GLU A 2 -0.74 17.78 11.31
CA GLU A 2 0.72 18.09 11.34
C GLU A 2 1.59 16.84 11.36
N GLN A 3 0.98 15.64 11.33
CA GLN A 3 1.74 14.40 11.27
C GLN A 3 2.44 14.23 9.92
N SER A 4 3.64 13.65 9.97
CA SER A 4 4.37 13.24 8.77
C SER A 4 3.70 12.03 8.10
N PRO A 5 3.66 12.00 6.76
CA PRO A 5 3.10 10.88 6.02
C PRO A 5 3.99 9.64 6.21
N SER A 6 3.44 8.54 6.74
CA SER A 6 4.19 7.29 6.76
C SER A 6 4.45 6.73 5.35
N SER A 7 5.44 5.86 5.22
CA SER A 7 5.75 5.14 3.97
C SER A 7 4.53 4.50 3.30
N LYS A 8 3.60 3.97 4.11
CA LYS A 8 2.31 3.44 3.67
C LYS A 8 1.43 4.50 3.01
N HIS A 9 1.40 5.72 3.53
CA HIS A 9 0.65 6.84 2.93
C HIS A 9 1.28 7.29 1.62
N LEU A 10 2.60 7.45 1.57
CA LEU A 10 3.32 7.83 0.35
C LEU A 10 3.12 6.79 -0.75
N ARG A 11 3.18 5.50 -0.41
CA ARG A 11 3.00 4.44 -1.40
C ARG A 11 1.57 4.37 -1.94
N ARG A 12 0.55 4.64 -1.11
CA ARG A 12 -0.83 4.77 -1.59
C ARG A 12 -0.98 5.94 -2.54
N LEU A 13 -0.41 7.08 -2.17
CA LEU A 13 -0.44 8.27 -2.99
C LEU A 13 0.21 8.00 -4.36
N ALA A 14 1.39 7.37 -4.35
CA ALA A 14 2.07 6.92 -5.55
C ALA A 14 1.21 5.97 -6.39
N SER A 15 0.57 4.96 -5.79
CA SER A 15 -0.25 3.99 -6.53
C SER A 15 -1.52 4.58 -7.17
N ASN A 16 -2.04 5.69 -6.65
CA ASN A 16 -3.28 6.32 -7.16
C ASN A 16 -3.01 7.50 -8.11
N LEU A 17 -1.76 7.98 -8.22
CA LEU A 17 -1.40 9.06 -9.14
C LEU A 17 -0.95 8.54 -10.49
N GLU A 18 -1.29 9.25 -11.57
CA GLU A 18 -0.56 9.10 -12.81
C GLU A 18 0.89 9.62 -12.65
N ILE A 19 1.81 9.13 -13.49
CA ILE A 19 3.22 9.57 -13.43
C ILE A 19 3.32 11.09 -13.60
N LYS A 20 2.53 11.66 -14.50
CA LYS A 20 2.52 13.10 -14.77
C LYS A 20 2.13 13.89 -13.51
N ASP A 21 1.06 13.48 -12.85
CA ASP A 21 0.56 14.16 -11.65
C ASP A 21 1.50 13.96 -10.46
N CYS A 22 2.12 12.79 -10.34
CA CYS A 22 3.16 12.54 -9.33
C CYS A 22 4.37 13.45 -9.52
N ARG A 23 4.82 13.68 -10.76
CA ARG A 23 5.93 14.60 -11.05
C ARG A 23 5.57 16.04 -10.72
N GLU A 24 4.40 16.49 -11.18
CA GLU A 24 3.90 17.84 -10.91
C GLU A 24 3.79 18.10 -9.40
N LEU A 25 3.23 17.15 -8.66
CA LEU A 25 3.16 17.20 -7.20
C LEU A 25 4.55 17.37 -6.57
N LEU A 26 5.52 16.53 -6.94
CA LEU A 26 6.84 16.55 -6.32
C LEU A 26 7.61 17.85 -6.60
N ILE A 27 7.44 18.41 -7.80
CA ILE A 27 8.00 19.72 -8.15
C ILE A 27 7.39 20.81 -7.25
N ARG A 28 6.07 20.81 -7.05
CA ARG A 28 5.37 21.77 -6.17
C ARG A 28 5.77 21.61 -4.70
N LEU A 29 6.05 20.38 -4.29
CA LEU A 29 6.56 20.05 -2.97
C LEU A 29 8.04 20.45 -2.79
N GLY A 30 8.67 21.04 -3.81
CA GLY A 30 10.03 21.58 -3.76
C GLY A 30 11.13 20.58 -4.09
N LEU A 31 10.80 19.39 -4.62
CA LEU A 31 11.82 18.43 -5.05
C LEU A 31 12.50 18.93 -6.32
N ASP A 32 13.84 18.94 -6.32
CA ASP A 32 14.64 19.36 -7.47
C ASP A 32 14.33 18.47 -8.69
N THR A 33 14.11 19.10 -9.84
CA THR A 33 13.85 18.42 -11.11
C THR A 33 15.00 17.51 -11.55
N LYS A 34 16.25 17.84 -11.16
CA LYS A 34 17.42 16.96 -11.37
C LYS A 34 17.27 15.65 -10.60
N VAL A 35 16.89 15.72 -9.32
CA VAL A 35 16.67 14.51 -8.50
C VAL A 35 15.55 13.65 -9.09
N LEU A 36 14.47 14.28 -9.58
CA LEU A 36 13.39 13.57 -10.27
C LEU A 36 13.85 12.87 -11.56
N ASN A 37 14.73 13.50 -12.33
CA ASN A 37 15.27 12.93 -13.55
C ASN A 37 16.25 11.80 -13.25
N ASP A 38 17.12 11.95 -12.24
CA ASP A 38 18.03 10.89 -11.79
C ASP A 38 17.27 9.64 -11.32
N VAL A 39 16.16 9.84 -10.60
CA VAL A 39 15.27 8.74 -10.20
C VAL A 39 14.61 8.13 -11.45
N GLN A 40 14.10 8.94 -12.38
CA GLN A 40 13.47 8.45 -13.59
C GLN A 40 14.45 7.63 -14.46
N GLU A 41 15.70 8.07 -14.64
CA GLU A 41 16.70 7.35 -15.42
C GLU A 41 17.00 5.95 -14.85
N LYS A 42 16.98 5.80 -13.52
CA LYS A 42 17.14 4.49 -12.85
C LYS A 42 16.00 3.52 -13.14
N PHE A 43 14.80 4.03 -13.42
CA PHE A 43 13.60 3.22 -13.69
C PHE A 43 13.15 3.24 -15.15
N ALA A 44 13.77 4.07 -16.01
CA ALA A 44 13.49 4.23 -17.42
C ALA A 44 13.52 2.93 -18.27
N PRO A 45 14.30 1.88 -17.92
CA PRO A 45 14.33 0.67 -18.74
C PRO A 45 13.06 -0.18 -18.74
N SER A 46 12.07 0.05 -17.86
CA SER A 46 10.86 -0.78 -17.89
C SER A 46 9.58 -0.09 -17.38
N ALA A 47 8.53 -0.18 -18.21
CA ALA A 47 7.16 0.20 -17.87
C ALA A 47 6.57 -0.60 -16.68
N TYR A 48 7.27 -1.64 -16.19
CA TYR A 48 6.85 -2.44 -15.04
C TYR A 48 7.11 -1.78 -13.68
N HIS A 49 7.82 -0.64 -13.63
CA HIS A 49 8.27 -0.02 -12.38
C HIS A 49 7.67 1.36 -12.12
N GLU A 50 6.55 1.72 -12.78
CA GLU A 50 5.95 3.06 -12.63
C GLU A 50 5.60 3.41 -11.18
N ASN A 51 5.02 2.46 -10.43
CA ASN A 51 4.70 2.67 -9.02
C ASN A 51 5.95 2.73 -8.13
N ASP A 52 7.01 2.02 -8.50
CA ASP A 52 8.27 2.04 -7.76
C ASP A 52 9.02 3.36 -8.04
N PHE A 53 9.00 3.89 -9.28
CA PHE A 53 9.45 5.25 -9.59
C PHE A 53 8.71 6.29 -8.73
N LYS A 54 7.37 6.31 -8.78
CA LYS A 54 6.55 7.29 -8.06
C LYS A 54 6.84 7.24 -6.56
N TYR A 55 6.89 6.05 -5.98
CA TYR A 55 7.18 5.86 -4.56
C TYR A 55 8.61 6.28 -4.19
N THR A 56 9.63 5.88 -4.96
CA THR A 56 11.02 6.29 -4.71
C THR A 56 11.17 7.80 -4.80
N ALA A 57 10.51 8.44 -5.76
CA ALA A 57 10.55 9.89 -5.89
C ALA A 57 9.90 10.60 -4.69
N MET A 58 8.80 10.05 -4.15
CA MET A 58 8.18 10.55 -2.91
C MET A 58 9.07 10.35 -1.68
N LEU A 59 9.76 9.21 -1.56
CA LEU A 59 10.74 9.00 -0.48
C LEU A 59 11.88 10.02 -0.54
N ARG A 60 12.40 10.31 -1.74
CA ARG A 60 13.45 11.32 -1.92
C ARG A 60 12.99 12.71 -1.49
N TRP A 61 11.72 13.05 -1.75
CA TRP A 61 11.14 14.27 -1.23
C TRP A 61 11.05 14.26 0.30
N GLU A 62 10.54 13.18 0.90
CA GLU A 62 10.46 13.06 2.36
C GLU A 62 11.83 13.22 3.03
N GLU A 63 12.88 12.62 2.46
CA GLU A 63 14.27 12.74 2.94
C GLU A 63 14.85 14.15 2.79
N SER A 64 14.38 14.91 1.79
CA SER A 64 14.91 16.24 1.45
C SER A 64 14.26 17.37 2.25
N VAL A 65 13.12 17.12 2.90
CA VAL A 65 12.32 18.16 3.58
C VAL A 65 12.26 17.90 5.09
N THR A 66 12.75 18.85 5.88
CA THR A 66 12.84 18.75 7.35
C THR A 66 11.51 18.78 8.09
N ASN A 67 10.42 19.17 7.42
CA ASN A 67 9.05 19.26 7.98
C ASN A 67 8.00 18.64 7.04
N SER A 68 8.25 17.43 6.53
CA SER A 68 7.24 16.71 5.74
C SER A 68 5.97 16.51 6.59
N SER A 69 4.82 17.00 6.09
CA SER A 69 3.53 16.86 6.78
C SER A 69 2.39 16.66 5.79
N PHE A 70 1.32 16.01 6.25
CA PHE A 70 0.09 15.88 5.44
C PHE A 70 -0.47 17.22 4.99
N LYS A 71 -0.29 18.28 5.77
CA LYS A 71 -0.72 19.63 5.39
C LYS A 71 -0.01 20.11 4.13
N ILE A 72 1.32 19.93 4.03
CA ILE A 72 2.09 20.34 2.86
C ILE A 72 1.68 19.54 1.62
N ILE A 73 1.47 18.22 1.76
CA ILE A 73 0.93 17.40 0.66
C ILE A 73 -0.44 17.91 0.25
N HIS A 74 -1.33 18.16 1.21
CA HIS A 74 -2.68 18.64 0.96
C HIS A 74 -2.71 19.99 0.24
N ASP A 75 -1.90 20.95 0.69
CA ASP A 75 -1.81 22.27 0.09
C ASP A 75 -1.27 22.20 -1.34
N ALA A 76 -0.26 21.35 -1.60
CA ALA A 76 0.26 21.13 -2.97
C ALA A 76 -0.75 20.42 -3.90
N PHE A 77 -1.65 19.61 -3.34
CA PHE A 77 -2.67 18.84 -4.07
C PHE A 77 -3.96 19.59 -4.35
N ALA A 78 -4.28 20.63 -3.58
CA ALA A 78 -5.55 21.34 -3.67
C ALA A 78 -5.83 21.91 -5.07
N GLU A 79 -4.79 21.99 -5.91
CA GLU A 79 -4.79 22.46 -7.29
C GLU A 79 -4.66 21.35 -8.35
N ILE A 80 -4.38 20.10 -7.96
CA ILE A 80 -4.25 18.95 -8.86
C ILE A 80 -5.57 18.16 -8.87
N ASP A 81 -5.99 17.66 -7.71
CA ASP A 81 -7.27 16.96 -7.53
C ASP A 81 -7.65 16.90 -6.04
N LYS A 82 -8.76 17.56 -5.69
CA LYS A 82 -9.25 17.63 -4.31
C LYS A 82 -9.82 16.30 -3.79
N HIS A 83 -10.23 15.40 -4.67
CA HIS A 83 -10.88 14.15 -4.28
C HIS A 83 -9.89 12.98 -4.09
N LEU A 84 -8.75 12.99 -4.78
CA LEU A 84 -7.76 11.91 -4.68
C LEU A 84 -7.21 11.75 -3.25
N LEU A 85 -6.94 12.86 -2.56
CA LEU A 85 -6.51 12.79 -1.16
C LEU A 85 -7.59 12.25 -0.24
N CYS A 86 -8.86 12.56 -0.52
CA CYS A 86 -9.95 11.94 0.20
C CYS A 86 -9.93 10.42 -0.01
N GLU A 87 -9.65 9.90 -1.21
CA GLU A 87 -9.57 8.44 -1.42
C GLU A 87 -8.34 7.80 -0.76
N VAL A 88 -7.18 8.45 -0.86
CA VAL A 88 -5.91 7.95 -0.31
C VAL A 88 -5.93 7.93 1.23
N PHE A 89 -6.59 8.91 1.85
CA PHE A 89 -6.63 9.07 3.31
C PHE A 89 -7.96 8.64 3.95
N ARG A 90 -9.00 8.32 3.17
CA ARG A 90 -10.26 7.82 3.74
C ARG A 90 -10.01 6.49 4.42
N ASP A 91 -10.47 6.41 5.66
CA ASP A 91 -10.59 5.14 6.33
C ASP A 91 -11.76 4.37 5.72
N VAL A 92 -11.46 3.12 5.40
CA VAL A 92 -12.41 2.23 4.76
C VAL A 92 -13.45 1.82 5.80
N ASN A 93 -14.73 2.05 5.52
CA ASN A 93 -15.81 1.45 6.29
C ASN A 93 -15.84 -0.06 5.99
N VAL A 94 -15.46 -0.85 7.00
CA VAL A 94 -15.39 -2.32 6.90
C VAL A 94 -16.72 -2.95 7.29
N ASP A 95 -17.59 -2.23 7.98
CA ASP A 95 -18.78 -2.80 8.59
C ASP A 95 -19.76 -3.26 7.49
N ASP A 96 -19.93 -2.47 6.43
CA ASP A 96 -20.69 -2.85 5.22
C ASP A 96 -20.14 -4.15 4.56
N VAL A 97 -18.83 -4.35 4.63
CA VAL A 97 -18.18 -5.55 4.07
C VAL A 97 -18.41 -6.75 4.98
N LEU A 98 -18.25 -6.58 6.29
CA LEU A 98 -18.49 -7.65 7.25
C LEU A 98 -19.93 -8.15 7.13
N GLU A 99 -20.90 -7.26 7.00
CA GLU A 99 -22.30 -7.61 6.74
C GLU A 99 -22.48 -8.33 5.40
N ARG A 100 -21.94 -7.76 4.32
CA ARG A 100 -22.04 -8.33 2.97
C ARG A 100 -21.49 -9.75 2.86
N PHE A 101 -20.45 -10.06 3.62
CA PHE A 101 -19.79 -11.37 3.64
C PHE A 101 -20.20 -12.22 4.85
N SER A 102 -21.17 -11.74 5.65
CA SER A 102 -21.67 -12.42 6.85
C SER A 102 -20.55 -12.83 7.82
N ILE A 103 -19.53 -11.98 7.97
CA ILE A 103 -18.39 -12.20 8.87
C ILE A 103 -18.76 -11.62 10.24
N PRO A 104 -18.88 -12.46 11.29
CA PRO A 104 -19.25 -11.99 12.62
C PRO A 104 -18.19 -11.06 13.22
N ALA A 105 -18.63 -10.08 14.03
CA ALA A 105 -17.75 -9.11 14.68
C ALA A 105 -16.70 -9.78 15.61
N ASP A 106 -17.04 -10.91 16.24
CA ASP A 106 -16.10 -11.65 17.07
C ASP A 106 -14.98 -12.32 16.24
N ARG A 107 -15.27 -12.71 14.99
CA ARG A 107 -14.26 -13.22 14.03
C ARG A 107 -13.46 -12.08 13.41
N ALA A 108 -14.09 -10.94 13.14
CA ALA A 108 -13.41 -9.76 12.57
C ALA A 108 -12.22 -9.28 13.42
N ASN A 109 -12.31 -9.41 14.75
CA ASN A 109 -11.26 -8.98 15.68
C ASN A 109 -10.24 -10.09 16.03
N LYS A 110 -10.37 -11.29 15.46
CA LYS A 110 -9.45 -12.41 15.66
C LYS A 110 -8.33 -12.40 14.63
N ILE A 111 -7.22 -13.06 14.96
CA ILE A 111 -6.13 -13.33 14.02
C ILE A 111 -6.67 -14.29 12.94
N PRO A 112 -6.48 -14.01 11.65
CA PRO A 112 -6.88 -14.92 10.59
C PRO A 112 -6.21 -16.29 10.76
N SER A 113 -6.95 -17.38 10.53
CA SER A 113 -6.39 -18.72 10.59
C SER A 113 -5.40 -18.96 9.44
N ASN A 114 -4.48 -19.91 9.62
CA ASN A 114 -3.56 -20.29 8.53
C ASN A 114 -4.32 -20.75 7.28
N THR A 115 -5.48 -21.39 7.42
CA THR A 115 -6.33 -21.79 6.30
C THR A 115 -6.80 -20.57 5.51
N ILE A 116 -7.32 -19.54 6.20
CA ILE A 116 -7.74 -18.27 5.57
C ILE A 116 -6.58 -17.62 4.81
N LEU A 117 -5.39 -17.59 5.40
CA LEU A 117 -4.21 -16.97 4.77
C LEU A 117 -3.72 -17.77 3.55
N GLN A 118 -3.77 -19.11 3.61
CA GLN A 118 -3.42 -19.97 2.49
C GLN A 118 -4.40 -19.82 1.33
N GLU A 119 -5.70 -19.85 1.60
CA GLU A 119 -6.73 -19.63 0.58
C GLU A 119 -6.56 -18.25 -0.06
N LEU A 120 -6.36 -17.21 0.75
CA LEU A 120 -6.14 -15.85 0.25
C LEU A 120 -4.91 -15.77 -0.66
N SER A 121 -3.80 -16.41 -0.28
CA SER A 121 -2.56 -16.37 -1.07
C SER A 121 -2.73 -16.86 -2.52
N ASN A 122 -3.67 -17.78 -2.75
CA ASN A 122 -4.02 -18.32 -4.07
C ASN A 122 -4.82 -17.32 -4.94
N HIS A 123 -5.43 -16.30 -4.33
CA HIS A 123 -6.39 -15.41 -5.00
C HIS A 123 -5.91 -13.95 -5.12
N VAL A 124 -4.87 -13.55 -4.38
CA VAL A 124 -4.33 -12.17 -4.44
C VAL A 124 -3.60 -11.88 -5.75
N GLY A 125 -3.06 -12.91 -6.42
CA GLY A 125 -2.37 -12.77 -7.70
C GLY A 125 -1.11 -11.90 -7.60
N ASN A 126 -0.93 -10.98 -8.55
CA ASN A 126 0.20 -10.05 -8.60
C ASN A 126 0.12 -8.90 -7.58
N SER A 127 -0.96 -8.80 -6.80
CA SER A 127 -1.15 -7.73 -5.81
C SER A 127 -0.50 -8.01 -4.45
N GLY A 128 0.30 -9.09 -4.32
CA GLY A 128 0.93 -9.49 -3.06
C GLY A 128 1.80 -8.40 -2.42
N LYS A 129 2.66 -7.77 -3.22
CA LYS A 129 3.50 -6.64 -2.78
C LYS A 129 2.63 -5.54 -2.17
N GLN A 130 1.65 -5.05 -2.92
CA GLN A 130 0.75 -3.98 -2.46
C GLN A 130 -0.05 -4.41 -1.21
N LEU A 131 -0.49 -5.67 -1.15
CA LEU A 131 -1.17 -6.20 0.03
C LEU A 131 -0.26 -6.12 1.27
N GLY A 132 1.01 -6.54 1.17
CA GLY A 132 1.97 -6.44 2.27
C GLY A 132 2.14 -5.01 2.79
N ILE A 133 2.24 -4.03 1.89
CA ILE A 133 2.30 -2.60 2.24
C ILE A 133 1.02 -2.15 2.97
N GLU A 134 -0.14 -2.53 2.45
CA GLU A 134 -1.42 -2.18 3.06
C GLU A 134 -1.60 -2.80 4.46
N LEU A 135 -1.05 -3.99 4.66
CA LEU A 135 -0.98 -4.68 5.94
C LEU A 135 0.08 -4.10 6.89
N GLY A 136 0.88 -3.14 6.44
CA GLY A 136 1.87 -2.42 7.25
C GLY A 136 3.22 -3.11 7.36
N LEU A 137 3.54 -4.04 6.46
CA LEU A 137 4.89 -4.60 6.38
C LEU A 137 5.87 -3.57 5.80
N GLU A 138 7.10 -3.61 6.29
CA GLU A 138 8.18 -2.77 5.78
C GLU A 138 8.56 -3.15 4.34
N SER A 139 8.88 -2.14 3.52
CA SER A 139 9.25 -2.36 2.12
C SER A 139 10.49 -3.25 2.00
N ALA A 140 11.49 -3.06 2.86
CA ALA A 140 12.69 -3.90 2.89
C ALA A 140 12.36 -5.37 3.12
N LYS A 141 11.41 -5.67 4.03
CA LYS A 141 11.00 -7.05 4.29
C LYS A 141 10.25 -7.66 3.11
N ILE A 142 9.43 -6.88 2.42
CA ILE A 142 8.71 -7.33 1.22
C ILE A 142 9.71 -7.63 0.10
N GLU A 143 10.71 -6.77 -0.10
CA GLU A 143 11.76 -6.96 -1.10
C GLU A 143 12.62 -8.21 -0.81
N GLU A 144 12.98 -8.44 0.46
CA GLU A 144 13.64 -9.67 0.91
C GLU A 144 12.82 -10.92 0.50
N ILE A 145 11.52 -10.94 0.80
CA ILE A 145 10.62 -12.04 0.42
C ILE A 145 10.55 -12.22 -1.10
N GLN A 146 10.50 -11.12 -1.85
CA GLN A 146 10.45 -11.17 -3.31
C GLN A 146 11.73 -11.77 -3.90
N ASN A 147 12.89 -11.44 -3.32
CA ASN A 147 14.18 -11.97 -3.70
C ASN A 147 14.31 -13.46 -3.35
N ASP A 148 13.96 -13.85 -2.12
CA ASP A 148 14.00 -15.25 -1.63
C ASP A 148 13.10 -16.18 -2.43
N HIS A 149 12.03 -15.63 -3.01
CA HIS A 149 11.06 -16.36 -3.82
C HIS A 149 10.95 -15.79 -5.23
N SER A 150 12.11 -15.47 -5.83
CA SER A 150 12.20 -15.00 -7.20
C SER A 150 11.39 -15.91 -8.15
N TYR A 151 10.46 -15.30 -8.90
CA TYR A 151 9.55 -15.96 -9.87
C TYR A 151 8.42 -16.83 -9.28
N LYS A 152 8.29 -16.96 -7.95
CA LYS A 152 7.23 -17.77 -7.32
C LYS A 152 6.20 -16.88 -6.63
N LEU A 153 5.34 -16.22 -7.41
CA LEU A 153 4.30 -15.29 -6.90
C LEU A 153 3.47 -15.89 -5.76
N LEU A 154 3.06 -17.16 -5.87
CA LEU A 154 2.30 -17.82 -4.80
C LEU A 154 3.09 -17.93 -3.49
N HIS A 155 4.39 -18.24 -3.58
CA HIS A 155 5.26 -18.33 -2.40
C HIS A 155 5.48 -16.95 -1.78
N GLN A 156 5.70 -15.93 -2.62
CA GLN A 156 5.77 -14.53 -2.15
C GLN A 156 4.49 -14.14 -1.40
N ASN A 157 3.31 -14.43 -1.95
CA ASN A 157 2.03 -14.11 -1.31
C ASN A 157 1.85 -14.84 0.02
N LYS A 158 2.18 -16.14 0.07
CA LYS A 158 2.12 -16.93 1.30
C LYS A 158 3.03 -16.35 2.37
N GLU A 159 4.25 -16.00 1.99
CA GLU A 159 5.26 -15.52 2.92
C GLU A 159 4.93 -14.11 3.44
N ILE A 160 4.43 -13.22 2.58
CA ILE A 160 3.91 -11.89 2.98
C ILE A 160 2.81 -12.05 4.04
N LEU A 161 1.82 -12.90 3.80
CA LEU A 161 0.71 -13.12 4.73
C LEU A 161 1.16 -13.80 6.02
N ARG A 162 2.12 -14.74 5.93
CA ARG A 162 2.71 -15.42 7.09
C ARG A 162 3.45 -14.42 7.96
N VAL A 163 4.35 -13.62 7.40
CA VAL A 163 5.12 -12.60 8.12
C VAL A 163 4.17 -11.58 8.76
N TRP A 164 3.15 -11.11 8.05
CA TRP A 164 2.13 -10.23 8.62
C TRP A 164 1.37 -10.86 9.80
N SER A 165 0.95 -12.13 9.70
CA SER A 165 0.22 -12.80 10.79
C SER A 165 1.05 -12.98 12.08
N GLN A 166 2.38 -12.83 11.99
CA GLN A 166 3.32 -12.96 13.09
C GLN A 166 3.73 -11.60 13.70
N THR A 167 3.22 -10.49 13.18
CA THR A 167 3.53 -9.17 13.74
C THR A 167 2.95 -9.02 15.14
N LYS A 168 3.75 -8.46 16.05
CA LYS A 168 3.32 -8.24 17.45
C LYS A 168 2.45 -6.99 17.58
N PHE A 169 2.76 -5.94 16.82
CA PHE A 169 2.04 -4.67 16.81
C PHE A 169 2.08 -4.01 15.43
N PRO A 170 0.94 -3.52 14.91
CA PRO A 170 -0.42 -3.77 15.40
C PRO A 170 -0.79 -5.26 15.27
N LYS A 171 -1.69 -5.75 16.14
CA LYS A 171 -2.14 -7.15 16.10
C LYS A 171 -2.84 -7.43 14.76
N PRO A 172 -2.43 -8.48 14.01
CA PRO A 172 -3.06 -8.82 12.74
C PRO A 172 -4.48 -9.34 13.00
N THR A 173 -5.48 -8.68 12.42
CA THR A 173 -6.89 -9.09 12.56
C THR A 173 -7.54 -9.28 11.19
N VAL A 174 -8.62 -10.06 11.15
CA VAL A 174 -9.46 -10.19 9.94
C VAL A 174 -9.96 -8.83 9.46
N LYS A 175 -10.32 -7.91 10.37
CA LYS A 175 -10.75 -6.54 10.02
C LYS A 175 -9.65 -5.79 9.27
N GLU A 176 -8.40 -5.84 9.75
CA GLU A 176 -7.28 -5.19 9.05
C GLU A 176 -6.97 -5.85 7.70
N LEU A 177 -7.11 -7.17 7.60
CA LEU A 177 -6.99 -7.89 6.33
C LEU A 177 -8.03 -7.42 5.31
N ILE A 178 -9.28 -7.29 5.74
CA ILE A 178 -10.39 -6.83 4.88
C ILE A 178 -10.15 -5.38 4.43
N LYS A 179 -9.71 -4.48 5.33
CA LYS A 179 -9.32 -3.11 4.96
C LYS A 179 -8.27 -3.11 3.87
N ALA A 180 -7.22 -3.90 4.04
CA ALA A 180 -6.14 -3.99 3.06
C ALA A 180 -6.65 -4.51 1.71
N LEU A 181 -7.48 -5.56 1.71
CA LEU A 181 -8.08 -6.13 0.48
C LEU A 181 -9.00 -5.14 -0.24
N GLN A 182 -9.78 -4.36 0.49
CA GLN A 182 -10.63 -3.33 -0.10
C GLN A 182 -9.79 -2.21 -0.72
N ARG A 183 -8.73 -1.77 -0.04
CA ARG A 183 -7.81 -0.72 -0.53
C ARG A 183 -7.07 -1.12 -1.81
N ILE A 184 -6.80 -2.41 -2.01
CA ILE A 184 -6.17 -2.90 -3.25
C ILE A 184 -7.19 -3.38 -4.31
N GLY A 185 -8.50 -3.18 -4.09
CA GLY A 185 -9.55 -3.62 -5.01
C GLY A 185 -9.71 -5.15 -5.13
N LYS A 186 -9.21 -5.93 -4.15
CA LYS A 186 -9.25 -7.41 -4.12
C LYS A 186 -10.28 -7.97 -3.14
N ILE A 187 -11.33 -7.21 -2.85
CA ILE A 187 -12.40 -7.65 -1.94
C ILE A 187 -13.13 -8.92 -2.43
N GLY A 188 -13.11 -9.17 -3.75
CA GLY A 188 -13.65 -10.39 -4.34
C GLY A 188 -12.97 -11.67 -3.85
N CYS A 189 -11.73 -11.60 -3.34
CA CYS A 189 -11.03 -12.74 -2.75
C CYS A 189 -11.78 -13.31 -1.54
N LEU A 190 -12.54 -12.48 -0.81
CA LEU A 190 -13.33 -12.92 0.35
C LEU A 190 -14.43 -13.91 -0.03
N ARG A 191 -14.92 -13.92 -1.29
CA ARG A 191 -15.90 -14.92 -1.77
C ARG A 191 -15.32 -16.33 -1.89
N LYS A 192 -13.99 -16.43 -1.90
CA LYS A 192 -13.25 -17.68 -2.10
C LYS A 192 -12.66 -18.21 -0.80
N ILE A 193 -12.93 -17.53 0.32
CA ILE A 193 -12.35 -17.83 1.62
C ILE A 193 -13.49 -18.13 2.59
N SER A 194 -13.32 -19.17 3.41
CA SER A 194 -14.29 -19.50 4.46
C SER A 194 -13.83 -18.94 5.80
N PHE A 195 -14.63 -18.04 6.39
CA PHE A 195 -14.33 -17.40 7.67
C PHE A 195 -14.80 -18.20 8.86
#